data_AF-A0A0D0CVW4-F1
#
_entry.id   AF-A0A0D0CVW4-F1
#
_cell.length_a   1.000
_cell.length_b   1.000
_cell.length_c   1.000
_cell.angle_alpha   90.00
_cell.angle_beta   90.00
_cell.angle_gamma   90.00
#
_symmetry.space_group_name_H-M   'P 1'
#
loop_
_entity.id
_entity.type
_entity.pdbx_description
1 polymer ?
#
loop_
_entity_poly.entity_id
_entity_poly.type
_entity_poly.pdbx_seq_one_letter_code
_entity_poly.pdbx_strand_id
1 'polypeptide(L)'
;MEAPPNPWKCLICDGDRVYRCLGCFSQPLLCTQCCQKQHYMLPFHHVKQWTGTFFEDSSLCLVGMVLHLGHHGQPCPSGVPEGMDPHVNRVPFPVDDMEWCTDELDDVPPFLWVPQDGNHLTLVDVTGVHFLWVCYCVCPTSQPFHMQLLES
;
A
#
# COMPACT_ATOMS: atom_id res chain seq x y z
N MET A 1 -11.95 -5.41 22.89
CA MET A 1 -10.59 -5.62 22.36
C MET A 1 -10.48 -7.08 21.96
N GLU A 2 -10.16 -7.35 20.70
CA GLU A 2 -10.03 -8.73 20.20
C GLU A 2 -8.58 -9.22 20.41
N ALA A 3 -8.42 -10.30 21.16
CA ALA A 3 -7.13 -10.98 21.29
C ALA A 3 -6.89 -11.88 20.06
N PRO A 4 -5.65 -12.03 19.55
CA PRO A 4 -5.39 -12.84 18.37
C PRO A 4 -5.67 -14.33 18.64
N PRO A 5 -6.22 -15.07 17.66
CA PRO A 5 -6.36 -16.51 17.78
C PRO A 5 -4.98 -17.17 17.88
N ASN A 6 -4.84 -18.10 18.83
CA ASN A 6 -3.67 -18.95 18.97
C ASN A 6 -3.69 -20.04 17.89
N PRO A 7 -2.58 -20.35 17.17
CA PRO A 7 -1.19 -19.94 17.37
C PRO A 7 -0.76 -18.68 16.60
N TRP A 8 0.26 -17.98 17.16
CA TRP A 8 1.13 -16.83 16.78
C TRP A 8 1.61 -16.59 15.36
N LYS A 9 1.31 -17.48 14.42
CA LYS A 9 2.17 -17.63 13.24
C LYS A 9 1.56 -17.11 11.96
N CYS A 10 2.44 -16.75 11.04
CA CYS A 10 2.08 -16.45 9.67
C CYS A 10 1.53 -17.71 9.01
N LEU A 11 0.37 -17.60 8.37
CA LEU A 11 -0.29 -18.73 7.72
C LEU A 11 0.56 -19.38 6.61
N ILE A 12 1.46 -18.63 5.99
CA ILE A 12 2.21 -19.07 4.79
C ILE A 12 3.58 -19.65 5.14
N CYS A 13 4.35 -18.97 6.00
CA CYS A 13 5.75 -19.34 6.27
C CYS A 13 6.02 -19.74 7.73
N ASP A 14 4.99 -19.77 8.58
CA ASP A 14 5.10 -20.04 10.02
C ASP A 14 6.02 -19.05 10.80
N GLY A 15 6.43 -17.96 10.14
CA GLY A 15 7.15 -16.85 10.78
C GLY A 15 6.25 -16.02 11.69
N ASP A 16 6.80 -14.98 12.31
CA ASP A 16 6.01 -14.10 13.17
C ASP A 16 5.12 -13.19 12.32
N ARG A 17 3.85 -13.16 12.68
CA ARG A 17 2.85 -12.32 12.02
C ARG A 17 2.80 -10.94 12.65
N VAL A 18 2.34 -9.98 11.86
CA VAL A 18 2.03 -8.62 12.34
C VAL A 18 0.75 -8.06 11.75
N TYR A 19 0.24 -8.65 10.66
CA TYR A 19 -0.96 -8.16 9.99
C TYR A 19 -2.07 -9.20 9.96
N ARG A 20 -3.32 -8.73 10.01
CA ARG A 20 -4.53 -9.47 9.67
C ARG A 20 -5.19 -8.79 8.49
N CYS A 21 -5.50 -9.53 7.43
CA CYS A 21 -6.33 -8.99 6.35
C CYS A 21 -7.81 -9.19 6.65
N LEU A 22 -8.65 -8.18 6.43
CA LEU A 22 -10.11 -8.27 6.57
C LEU A 22 -10.83 -8.56 5.24
N GLY A 23 -10.21 -8.22 4.09
CA GLY A 23 -10.76 -8.50 2.76
C GLY A 23 -10.62 -9.96 2.31
N CYS A 24 -9.61 -10.68 2.80
CA CYS A 24 -9.44 -12.10 2.50
C CYS A 24 -10.48 -12.96 3.21
N PHE A 25 -11.01 -13.98 2.52
CA PHE A 25 -12.05 -14.87 3.02
C PHE A 25 -11.77 -15.47 4.40
N SER A 26 -10.56 -15.99 4.64
CA SER A 26 -10.19 -16.63 5.90
C SER A 26 -9.62 -15.66 6.96
N GLN A 27 -9.59 -14.36 6.66
CA GLN A 27 -8.92 -13.32 7.44
C GLN A 27 -7.55 -13.76 7.99
N PRO A 28 -6.62 -14.13 7.09
CA PRO A 28 -5.38 -14.77 7.45
C PRO A 28 -4.47 -13.81 8.23
N LEU A 29 -3.66 -14.41 9.06
CA LEU A 29 -2.62 -13.74 9.80
C LEU A 29 -1.28 -13.90 9.08
N LEU A 30 -0.64 -12.78 8.74
CA LEU A 30 0.51 -12.74 7.84
C LEU A 30 1.67 -11.92 8.44
N CYS A 31 2.89 -12.34 8.15
CA CYS A 31 4.07 -11.49 8.33
C CYS A 31 4.10 -10.43 7.22
N THR A 32 4.94 -9.39 7.35
CA THR A 32 5.07 -8.30 6.37
C THR A 32 5.29 -8.82 4.94
N GLN A 33 6.26 -9.71 4.73
CA GLN A 33 6.62 -10.24 3.40
C GLN A 33 5.48 -11.06 2.77
N CYS A 34 4.83 -11.92 3.57
CA CYS A 34 3.69 -12.71 3.10
C CYS A 34 2.47 -11.83 2.84
N CYS A 35 2.29 -10.75 3.62
CA CYS A 35 1.24 -9.77 3.41
C CYS A 35 1.43 -9.05 2.06
N GLN A 36 2.63 -8.54 1.76
CA GLN A 36 2.94 -7.89 0.48
C GLN A 36 2.68 -8.83 -0.71
N LYS A 37 3.18 -10.07 -0.64
CA LYS A 37 3.03 -11.05 -1.74
C LYS A 37 1.58 -11.45 -1.97
N GLN A 38 0.84 -11.71 -0.88
CA GLN A 38 -0.56 -12.17 -0.98
C GLN A 38 -1.48 -11.07 -1.54
N HIS A 39 -1.20 -9.82 -1.21
CA HIS A 39 -2.05 -8.69 -1.62
C HIS A 39 -1.59 -8.01 -2.90
N TYR A 40 -0.54 -8.52 -3.56
CA TYR A 40 -0.03 -7.94 -4.80
C TYR A 40 -1.13 -7.76 -5.89
N MET A 41 -2.03 -8.73 -6.06
CA MET A 41 -3.19 -8.62 -6.96
C MET A 41 -4.48 -8.14 -6.26
N LEU A 42 -4.41 -7.83 -4.97
CA LEU A 42 -5.55 -7.43 -4.13
C LEU A 42 -5.18 -6.15 -3.34
N PRO A 43 -4.77 -5.06 -4.03
CA PRO A 43 -4.26 -3.84 -3.39
C PRO A 43 -5.28 -3.12 -2.52
N PHE A 44 -6.58 -3.39 -2.70
CA PHE A 44 -7.67 -2.68 -2.01
C PHE A 44 -8.20 -3.46 -0.80
N HIS A 45 -7.46 -4.46 -0.32
CA HIS A 45 -7.83 -5.15 0.90
C HIS A 45 -7.44 -4.35 2.13
N HIS A 46 -8.38 -4.20 3.06
CA HIS A 46 -8.10 -3.62 4.36
C HIS A 46 -7.31 -4.58 5.24
N VAL A 47 -6.28 -4.06 5.90
CA VAL A 47 -5.44 -4.79 6.84
C VAL A 47 -5.45 -4.12 8.20
N LYS A 48 -5.25 -4.92 9.24
CA LYS A 48 -5.02 -4.46 10.61
C LYS A 48 -3.65 -4.89 11.08
N GLN A 49 -2.95 -4.01 11.78
CA GLN A 49 -1.67 -4.30 12.40
C GLN A 49 -1.85 -4.64 13.88
N TRP A 50 -1.13 -5.64 14.35
CA TRP A 50 -1.05 -5.95 15.77
C TRP A 50 -0.10 -4.96 16.48
N THR A 51 -0.61 -4.22 17.46
CA THR A 51 0.15 -3.23 18.23
C THR A 51 0.93 -3.81 19.42
N GLY A 52 0.77 -5.11 19.68
CA GLY A 52 1.21 -5.75 20.93
C GLY A 52 0.06 -6.02 21.89
N THR A 53 -1.03 -5.23 21.81
CA THR A 53 -2.19 -5.34 22.71
C THR A 53 -3.53 -5.48 21.99
N PHE A 54 -3.68 -4.87 20.80
CA PHE A 54 -4.89 -4.99 19.98
C PHE A 54 -4.56 -4.85 18.49
N PHE A 55 -5.55 -5.12 17.64
CA PHE A 55 -5.47 -4.86 16.20
C PHE A 55 -5.98 -3.45 15.89
N GLU A 56 -5.12 -2.63 15.30
CA GLU A 56 -5.42 -1.29 14.83
C GLU A 56 -5.54 -1.28 13.30
N ASP A 57 -6.33 -0.36 12.75
CA ASP A 57 -6.43 -0.18 11.30
C ASP A 57 -5.06 0.20 10.71
N SER A 58 -4.76 -0.36 9.55
CA SER A 58 -3.51 -0.14 8.82
C SER A 58 -3.78 -0.21 7.32
N SER A 59 -2.77 0.11 6.52
CA SER A 59 -2.88 0.12 5.06
C SER A 59 -1.79 -0.74 4.42
N LEU A 60 -2.05 -1.28 3.24
CA LEU A 60 -1.04 -2.02 2.47
C LEU A 60 0.14 -1.12 2.07
N CYS A 61 -0.09 0.19 1.93
CA CYS A 61 0.97 1.19 1.78
C CYS A 61 1.95 1.19 2.96
N LEU A 62 1.46 1.18 4.21
CA LEU A 62 2.32 1.10 5.41
C LEU A 62 3.03 -0.24 5.56
N VAL A 63 2.44 -1.32 5.04
CA VAL A 63 3.10 -2.63 4.92
C VAL A 63 4.27 -2.57 3.93
N GLY A 64 4.32 -1.56 3.05
CA GLY A 64 5.32 -1.40 1.99
C GLY A 64 4.93 -2.07 0.67
N MET A 65 3.63 -2.30 0.44
CA MET A 65 3.15 -2.77 -0.85
C MET A 65 3.24 -1.67 -1.90
N VAL A 66 3.75 -2.01 -3.08
CA VAL A 66 3.83 -1.13 -4.25
C VAL A 66 2.99 -1.70 -5.38
N LEU A 67 2.16 -0.85 -5.98
CA LEU A 67 1.43 -1.13 -7.21
C LEU A 67 2.29 -0.66 -8.39
N HIS A 68 2.82 -1.59 -9.19
CA HIS A 68 3.46 -1.20 -10.44
C HIS A 68 2.43 -1.16 -11.56
N LEU A 69 2.45 -0.08 -12.34
CA LEU A 69 1.56 0.10 -13.47
C LEU A 69 2.26 -0.32 -14.76
N GLY A 70 1.48 -0.88 -15.69
CA GLY A 70 2.01 -1.56 -16.86
C GLY A 70 2.68 -2.90 -16.50
N HIS A 71 3.26 -3.55 -17.51
CA HIS A 71 3.98 -4.83 -17.36
C HIS A 71 3.23 -5.92 -16.56
N HIS A 72 1.89 -5.94 -16.60
CA HIS A 72 1.06 -6.87 -15.82
C HIS A 72 1.37 -6.83 -14.32
N GLY A 73 1.57 -5.62 -13.80
CA GLY A 73 1.89 -5.35 -12.40
C GLY A 73 3.37 -5.50 -12.06
N GLN A 74 4.21 -6.03 -12.95
CA GLN A 74 5.62 -6.27 -12.65
C GLN A 74 6.43 -4.97 -12.62
N PRO A 75 7.55 -4.93 -11.88
CA PRO A 75 8.47 -3.80 -11.92
C PRO A 75 8.88 -3.45 -13.36
N CYS A 76 8.86 -2.15 -13.68
CA CYS A 76 9.25 -1.68 -15.00
C CYS A 76 10.75 -1.96 -15.23
N PRO A 77 11.15 -2.65 -16.32
CA PRO A 77 12.55 -2.96 -16.58
C PRO A 77 13.37 -1.71 -16.94
N SER A 78 12.70 -0.64 -17.37
CA SER A 78 13.32 0.67 -17.61
C SER A 78 13.29 1.57 -16.36
N GLY A 79 12.67 1.12 -15.28
CA GLY A 79 12.64 1.81 -14.00
C GLY A 79 13.93 1.60 -13.21
N VAL A 80 14.10 2.37 -12.14
CA VAL A 80 15.25 2.21 -11.24
C VAL A 80 15.08 0.94 -10.38
N PRO A 81 16.16 0.16 -10.15
CA PRO A 81 16.11 -1.07 -9.39
C PRO A 81 15.58 -0.87 -7.95
N GLU A 82 14.83 -1.87 -7.47
CA GLU A 82 14.26 -1.91 -6.12
C GLU A 82 15.35 -1.70 -5.06
N GLY A 83 15.20 -0.66 -4.23
CA GLY A 83 16.13 -0.34 -3.14
C GLY A 83 16.77 1.05 -3.19
N MET A 84 16.51 1.85 -4.23
CA MET A 84 16.90 3.26 -4.29
C MET A 84 15.69 4.15 -4.51
N ASP A 85 15.40 4.94 -3.47
CA ASP A 85 14.53 6.11 -3.45
C ASP A 85 13.05 5.91 -3.93
N PRO A 86 12.04 6.08 -3.07
CA PRO A 86 10.61 6.10 -3.45
C PRO A 86 10.22 7.11 -4.55
N HIS A 87 11.11 8.05 -4.92
CA HIS A 87 10.85 9.18 -5.83
C HIS A 87 10.92 8.92 -7.33
N VAL A 88 11.36 7.76 -7.81
CA VAL A 88 12.01 7.72 -9.15
C VAL A 88 11.08 7.62 -10.37
N ASN A 89 9.75 7.64 -10.19
CA ASN A 89 8.82 7.71 -11.33
C ASN A 89 7.79 8.84 -11.16
N ARG A 90 8.19 9.96 -10.54
CA ARG A 90 7.26 11.05 -10.20
C ARG A 90 6.56 11.60 -11.44
N VAL A 91 5.24 11.72 -11.36
CA VAL A 91 4.51 12.55 -12.32
C VAL A 91 5.02 13.99 -12.13
N PRO A 92 5.41 14.74 -13.18
CA PRO A 92 5.94 16.10 -13.04
C PRO A 92 4.95 17.16 -12.50
N PHE A 93 3.81 16.77 -11.93
CA PHE A 93 2.85 17.72 -11.39
C PHE A 93 3.13 17.94 -9.89
N PRO A 94 3.69 19.09 -9.49
CA PRO A 94 3.28 19.68 -8.25
C PRO A 94 1.84 20.14 -8.47
N VAL A 95 0.87 19.27 -8.18
CA VAL A 95 -0.39 19.83 -7.70
C VAL A 95 0.01 20.45 -6.38
N ASP A 96 -0.06 21.77 -6.33
CA ASP A 96 0.18 22.57 -5.13
C ASP A 96 -0.91 22.18 -4.11
N ASP A 97 -0.67 21.10 -3.37
CA ASP A 97 -1.53 20.60 -2.30
C ASP A 97 -1.40 21.44 -1.03
N MET A 98 -0.56 22.49 -1.08
CA MET A 98 -0.36 23.51 -0.06
C MET A 98 -1.63 24.33 0.25
N GLU A 99 -2.70 24.24 -0.56
CA GLU A 99 -3.91 25.03 -0.33
C GLU A 99 -4.96 24.35 0.58
N TRP A 100 -4.68 23.16 1.16
CA TRP A 100 -5.61 22.50 2.08
C TRP A 100 -4.96 21.88 3.33
N CYS A 101 -3.73 22.24 3.67
CA CYS A 101 -3.20 21.98 5.02
C CYS A 101 -4.00 22.80 6.03
N THR A 102 -5.16 22.27 6.43
CA THR A 102 -5.86 22.73 7.63
C THR A 102 -4.96 22.37 8.79
N ASP A 103 -4.60 23.36 9.59
CA ASP A 103 -3.77 23.24 10.79
C ASP A 103 -4.15 22.01 11.63
N GLU A 104 -3.16 21.42 12.30
CA GLU A 104 -3.18 20.27 13.23
C GLU A 104 -3.02 18.84 12.61
N LEU A 105 -1.77 18.46 12.31
CA LEU A 105 -1.37 17.08 11.94
C LEU A 105 -1.53 16.04 13.07
N ASP A 106 -1.84 16.46 14.29
CA ASP A 106 -1.91 15.58 15.48
C ASP A 106 -3.22 14.76 15.58
N ASP A 107 -4.27 15.11 14.83
CA ASP A 107 -5.58 14.44 14.89
C ASP A 107 -5.86 13.45 13.74
N VAL A 108 -4.90 13.24 12.82
CA VAL A 108 -5.06 12.30 11.71
C VAL A 108 -4.68 10.89 12.16
N PRO A 109 -5.59 9.89 12.11
CA PRO A 109 -5.26 8.52 12.47
C PRO A 109 -4.10 7.96 11.63
N PRO A 110 -3.21 7.11 12.19
CA PRO A 110 -2.02 6.62 11.49
C PRO A 110 -2.29 5.94 10.14
N PHE A 111 -3.46 5.30 9.98
CA PHE A 111 -3.86 4.65 8.73
C PHE A 111 -4.25 5.63 7.61
N LEU A 112 -4.48 6.91 7.93
CA LEU A 112 -4.71 7.99 6.98
C LEU A 112 -3.44 8.80 6.69
N TRP A 113 -2.30 8.46 7.31
CA TRP A 113 -1.03 9.13 7.02
C TRP A 113 -0.60 8.82 5.60
N VAL A 114 -0.67 9.86 4.76
CA VAL A 114 -0.08 9.85 3.43
C VAL A 114 1.44 9.96 3.60
N PRO A 115 2.24 9.05 3.04
CA PRO A 115 3.68 9.23 3.02
C PRO A 115 4.02 10.53 2.31
N GLN A 116 4.78 11.42 2.97
CA GLN A 116 5.09 12.75 2.45
C GLN A 116 6.00 12.75 1.20
N ASP A 117 6.52 11.58 0.82
CA ASP A 117 7.58 11.45 -0.17
C ASP A 117 7.23 10.36 -1.19
N GLY A 118 7.19 10.69 -2.48
CA GLY A 118 6.95 9.73 -3.58
C GLY A 118 5.53 9.71 -4.15
N ASN A 119 5.30 8.80 -5.10
CA ASN A 119 4.01 8.65 -5.78
C ASN A 119 3.06 7.79 -4.96
N HIS A 120 2.01 8.41 -4.42
CA HIS A 120 0.92 7.70 -3.77
C HIS A 120 -0.39 7.89 -4.54
N LEU A 121 -1.22 6.86 -4.55
CA LEU A 121 -2.58 6.89 -5.07
C LEU A 121 -3.55 6.73 -3.90
N THR A 122 -4.47 7.68 -3.79
CA THR A 122 -5.62 7.59 -2.88
C THR A 122 -6.82 7.10 -3.69
N LEU A 123 -7.29 5.89 -3.42
CA LEU A 123 -8.51 5.36 -4.02
C LEU A 123 -9.63 5.37 -2.98
N VAL A 124 -10.80 5.85 -3.37
CA VAL A 124 -12.00 5.83 -2.53
C VAL A 124 -13.06 4.98 -3.22
N ASP A 125 -13.57 3.97 -2.52
CA ASP A 125 -14.65 3.11 -3.00
C ASP A 125 -15.68 2.83 -1.89
N VAL A 126 -16.59 1.89 -2.14
CA VAL A 126 -17.65 1.51 -1.17
C VAL A 126 -17.12 0.80 0.07
N THR A 127 -15.88 0.32 0.04
CA THR A 127 -15.21 -0.38 1.14
C THR A 127 -14.39 0.58 2.00
N GLY A 128 -13.94 1.70 1.45
CA GLY A 128 -13.34 2.79 2.21
C GLY A 128 -12.33 3.61 1.41
N VAL A 129 -11.37 4.18 2.15
CA VAL A 129 -10.22 4.92 1.60
C VAL A 129 -9.00 4.01 1.62
N HIS A 130 -8.30 3.93 0.49
CA HIS A 130 -7.11 3.11 0.29
C HIS A 130 -5.94 3.98 -0.13
N PHE A 131 -4.79 3.75 0.48
CA PHE A 131 -3.52 4.39 0.12
C PHE A 131 -2.58 3.34 -0.46
N LEU A 132 -1.95 3.67 -1.58
CA LEU A 132 -1.05 2.77 -2.30
C LEU A 132 0.18 3.51 -2.80
N TRP A 133 1.35 2.89 -2.66
CA TRP A 133 2.52 3.30 -3.41
C TRP A 133 2.37 2.93 -4.87
N VAL A 134 2.71 3.83 -5.79
CA VAL A 134 2.55 3.58 -7.22
C VAL A 134 3.86 3.80 -7.99
N CYS A 135 4.25 2.81 -8.76
CA CYS A 135 5.35 2.89 -9.70
C CYS A 135 4.82 2.88 -11.13
N TYR A 136 4.96 4.01 -11.84
CA TYR A 136 4.57 4.11 -13.24
C TYR A 136 5.56 3.38 -14.16
N CYS A 137 5.06 2.85 -15.26
CA CYS A 137 5.88 2.42 -16.38
C CYS A 137 6.49 3.64 -17.05
N VAL A 138 7.80 3.59 -17.30
CA VAL A 138 8.56 4.64 -18.00
C VAL A 138 9.19 4.15 -19.30
N CYS A 139 8.73 3.00 -19.82
CA CYS A 139 9.18 2.51 -21.12
C CYS A 139 8.78 3.51 -22.23
N PRO A 140 9.56 3.69 -23.30
CA PRO A 140 9.22 4.61 -24.39
C PRO A 140 7.86 4.34 -25.05
N THR A 141 7.37 3.10 -24.95
CA THR A 141 6.09 2.65 -25.50
C THR A 141 4.93 2.74 -24.50
N SER A 142 5.15 3.24 -23.28
CA SER A 142 4.13 3.31 -22.24
C SER A 142 3.11 4.40 -22.53
N GLN A 143 1.87 4.20 -22.07
CA GLN A 143 0.86 5.26 -22.04
C GLN A 143 1.30 6.42 -21.13
N PRO A 144 0.70 7.62 -21.26
CA PRO A 144 0.84 8.69 -20.28
C PRO A 144 0.48 8.22 -18.86
N PHE A 145 1.18 8.72 -17.84
CA PHE A 145 1.03 8.24 -16.45
C PHE A 145 -0.43 8.15 -15.95
N HIS A 146 -1.23 9.20 -16.17
CA HIS A 146 -2.63 9.20 -15.75
C HIS A 146 -3.50 8.15 -16.48
N MET A 147 -3.14 7.75 -17.71
CA MET A 147 -3.83 6.69 -18.43
C MET A 147 -3.41 5.29 -17.97
N GLN A 148 -2.18 5.12 -17.46
CA GLN A 148 -1.72 3.83 -16.92
C GLN A 148 -2.53 3.37 -15.71
N LEU A 149 -3.17 4.29 -14.98
CA LEU A 149 -4.07 3.98 -13.87
C LEU A 149 -5.35 3.25 -14.33
N LEU A 150 -5.76 3.46 -15.58
CA LEU A 150 -6.98 2.90 -16.16
C LEU A 150 -6.78 1.48 -16.70
N GLU A 151 -5.54 1.01 -16.79
CA GLU A 151 -5.15 -0.29 -17.34
C GLU A 151 -4.70 -1.28 -16.25
N SER A 152 -5.11 -1.04 -15.00
CA SER A 152 -4.75 -1.86 -13.83
C SER A 152 -5.46 -3.22 -13.77
#